data_AF-M5RRD5-F1
#
_entry.id   AF-M5RRD5-F1
#
_cell.length_a   1.000
_cell.length_b   1.000
_cell.length_c   1.000
_cell.angle_alpha   90.00
_cell.angle_beta   90.00
_cell.angle_gamma   90.00
#
_symmetry.space_group_name_H-M   'P 1'
#
loop_
_entity.id
_entity.type
_entity.pdbx_description
1 polymer ?
#
loop_
_entity_poly.entity_id
_entity_poly.type
_entity_poly.pdbx_seq_one_letter_code
_entity_poly.pdbx_strand_id
1 'polypeptide(L)'
;MPQGLAATESRYSPEVVQKAEKILEAEGLRQSGKTIQTTKATEISRALTSLSRQQRELKLIQQSWKAAQAAVDLNRNQLQQMNTQVGELNLQLARVAGVNVQANNRLVGLIEAARSQIRTAMANRTKLQEQLAAERSKLTAAETEYAETVLAIRSDYEKLHHSISESLQKKETQIALRVMATNFETPSELSAAMILRSIDKRLERVEQEIFRESIPLTPGSGGSLGVTVVVGSKPTHMIVDSGASLVTLPAKTAVELGIEVPVEARQVMLQMADGRTISARAVVLPRVRIGEFEAENVEAAILDSIATDAEPLLGMSFLQHFKFEIDASEKTITLLRVAAD
;
A
#
# COMPACT_ATOMS: atom_id res chain seq x y z
N MET A 1 56.78 40.45 24.30
CA MET A 1 55.46 39.93 23.87
C MET A 1 55.48 38.43 24.06
N PRO A 2 54.73 37.86 25.01
CA PRO A 2 54.84 36.46 25.36
C PRO A 2 54.22 35.58 24.27
N GLN A 3 54.95 34.53 23.90
CA GLN A 3 54.46 33.46 23.04
C GLN A 3 53.41 32.66 23.82
N GLY A 4 52.21 32.56 23.28
CA GLY A 4 51.16 31.72 23.83
C GLY A 4 51.56 30.25 23.73
N LEU A 5 51.77 29.62 24.87
CA LEU A 5 51.89 28.16 25.02
C LEU A 5 50.56 27.53 24.63
N ALA A 6 50.47 27.01 23.41
CA ALA A 6 49.48 25.99 23.08
C ALA A 6 49.88 24.72 23.85
N ALA A 7 49.23 24.48 24.99
CA ALA A 7 49.39 23.24 25.73
C ALA A 7 48.87 22.10 24.85
N THR A 8 49.76 21.41 24.14
CA THR A 8 49.49 20.08 23.61
C THR A 8 49.19 19.19 24.80
N GLU A 9 47.91 18.86 25.02
CA GLU A 9 47.55 17.80 25.97
C GLU A 9 48.39 16.58 25.62
N SER A 10 49.28 16.19 26.53
CA SER A 10 50.16 15.05 26.34
C SER A 10 49.29 13.81 26.16
N ARG A 11 49.47 13.07 25.05
CA ARG A 11 48.76 11.82 24.79
C ARG A 11 48.83 10.91 26.02
N TYR A 12 47.70 10.27 26.34
CA TYR A 12 47.64 9.31 27.43
C TYR A 12 48.52 8.08 27.15
N SER A 13 49.03 7.44 28.21
CA SER A 13 49.89 6.25 28.08
C SER A 13 49.13 5.05 27.48
N PRO A 14 49.83 4.08 26.88
CA PRO A 14 49.20 2.89 26.29
C PRO A 14 48.31 2.12 27.27
N GLU A 15 48.67 2.07 28.55
CA GLU A 15 47.89 1.39 29.61
C GLU A 15 46.56 2.10 29.88
N VAL A 16 46.55 3.44 29.87
CA VAL A 16 45.33 4.24 30.05
C VAL A 16 44.42 4.08 28.83
N VAL A 17 44.99 4.08 27.63
CA VAL A 17 44.26 3.81 26.39
C VAL A 17 43.59 2.44 26.44
N GLN A 18 44.32 1.38 26.82
CA GLN A 18 43.76 0.03 26.90
C GLN A 18 42.63 -0.09 27.95
N LYS A 19 42.73 0.63 29.08
CA LYS A 19 41.64 0.69 30.07
C LYS A 19 40.41 1.39 29.50
N ALA A 20 40.60 2.50 28.79
CA ALA A 20 39.52 3.23 28.13
C ALA A 20 38.85 2.39 27.04
N GLU A 21 39.60 1.64 26.24
CA GLU A 21 39.06 0.69 25.25
C GLU A 21 38.14 -0.34 25.90
N LYS A 22 38.56 -0.97 27.00
CA LYS A 22 37.72 -1.93 27.73
C LYS A 22 36.42 -1.33 28.28
N ILE A 23 36.46 -0.08 28.75
CA ILE A 23 35.25 0.63 29.20
C ILE A 23 34.29 0.83 28.03
N LEU A 24 34.81 1.27 26.87
CA LEU A 24 33.99 1.44 25.67
C LEU A 24 33.41 0.11 25.18
N GLU A 25 34.22 -0.95 25.14
CA GLU A 25 33.78 -2.29 24.73
C GLU A 25 32.64 -2.83 25.59
N ALA A 26 32.72 -2.63 26.92
CA ALA A 26 31.65 -3.01 27.85
C ALA A 26 30.32 -2.30 27.56
N GLU A 27 30.38 -1.07 27.07
CA GLU A 27 29.21 -0.29 26.63
C GLU A 27 28.79 -0.58 25.19
N GLY A 28 29.54 -1.43 24.47
CA GLY A 28 29.29 -1.78 23.07
C GLY A 28 29.77 -0.70 22.09
N LEU A 29 30.77 0.08 22.47
CA LEU A 29 31.42 1.10 21.66
C LEU A 29 32.87 0.67 21.34
N ARG A 30 33.38 1.10 20.19
CA ARG A 30 34.77 0.88 19.82
C ARG A 30 35.32 2.07 19.06
N GLN A 31 36.60 2.37 19.25
CA GLN A 31 37.32 3.30 18.40
C GLN A 31 37.71 2.62 17.08
N SER A 32 37.64 3.38 15.99
CA SER A 32 38.11 2.97 14.66
C SER A 32 38.65 4.20 13.94
N GLY A 33 39.98 4.33 13.93
CA GLY A 33 40.66 5.52 13.42
C GLY A 33 40.23 6.79 14.18
N LYS A 34 39.65 7.76 13.47
CA LYS A 34 39.17 9.01 14.08
C LYS A 34 37.69 8.97 14.47
N THR A 35 37.09 7.79 14.57
CA THR A 35 35.65 7.62 14.82
C THR A 35 35.37 6.68 15.98
N ILE A 36 34.21 6.85 16.61
CA ILE A 36 33.64 5.90 17.55
C ILE A 36 32.44 5.23 16.88
N GLN A 37 32.39 3.91 16.95
CA GLN A 37 31.34 3.08 16.36
C GLN A 37 30.68 2.23 17.44
N THR A 38 29.42 1.84 17.22
CA THR A 38 28.75 0.83 18.04
C THR A 38 28.94 -0.58 17.47
N THR A 39 29.13 -1.56 18.34
CA THR A 39 29.13 -3.00 17.98
C THR A 39 27.73 -3.62 18.04
N LYS A 40 26.78 -2.94 18.69
CA LYS A 40 25.40 -3.39 18.91
C LYS A 40 24.47 -3.19 17.70
N ALA A 41 24.96 -2.56 16.63
CA ALA A 41 24.17 -2.27 15.42
C ALA A 41 24.15 -3.40 14.37
N THR A 42 24.81 -4.54 14.65
CA THR A 42 24.99 -5.62 13.67
C THR A 42 23.67 -6.21 13.19
N GLU A 43 22.73 -6.48 14.10
CA GLU A 43 21.43 -7.06 13.75
C GLU A 43 20.57 -6.10 12.92
N ILE A 44 20.52 -4.82 13.28
CA ILE A 44 19.84 -3.78 12.49
C ILE A 44 20.45 -3.68 11.09
N SER A 45 21.78 -3.73 10.97
CA SER A 45 22.46 -3.69 9.68
C SER A 45 22.16 -4.91 8.80
N ARG A 46 22.01 -6.10 9.40
CA ARG A 46 21.59 -7.32 8.71
C ARG A 46 20.14 -7.22 8.26
N ALA A 47 19.25 -6.77 9.13
CA ALA A 47 17.84 -6.57 8.83
C ALA A 47 17.62 -5.56 7.68
N LEU A 48 18.33 -4.43 7.67
CA LEU A 48 18.31 -3.49 6.55
C LEU A 48 18.85 -4.08 5.24
N THR A 49 19.75 -5.07 5.32
CA THR A 49 20.28 -5.75 4.13
C THR A 49 19.26 -6.77 3.59
N SER A 50 18.61 -7.56 4.46
CA SER A 50 17.54 -8.46 4.04
C SER A 50 16.33 -7.70 3.50
N LEU A 51 16.03 -6.54 4.06
CA LEU A 51 14.95 -5.68 3.60
C LEU A 51 15.13 -5.22 2.15
N SER A 52 16.38 -4.94 1.73
CA SER A 52 16.67 -4.61 0.32
C SER A 52 16.35 -5.76 -0.64
N ARG A 53 16.40 -7.01 -0.17
CA ARG A 53 15.98 -8.18 -0.94
C ARG A 53 14.45 -8.28 -0.97
N GLN A 54 13.78 -8.13 0.18
CA GLN A 54 12.32 -8.09 0.25
C GLN A 54 11.75 -6.99 -0.67
N GLN A 55 12.37 -5.81 -0.73
CA GLN A 55 11.98 -4.72 -1.63
C GLN A 55 12.02 -5.14 -3.12
N ARG A 56 13.08 -5.86 -3.53
CA ARG A 56 13.20 -6.38 -4.91
C ARG A 56 12.14 -7.44 -5.20
N GLU A 57 11.87 -8.32 -4.24
CA GLU A 57 10.83 -9.35 -4.36
C GLU A 57 9.44 -8.70 -4.46
N LEU A 58 9.15 -7.69 -3.63
CA LEU A 58 7.92 -6.90 -3.70
C LEU A 58 7.75 -6.24 -5.07
N LYS A 59 8.82 -5.67 -5.64
CA LYS A 59 8.79 -5.08 -7.00
C LYS A 59 8.42 -6.10 -8.08
N LEU A 60 8.88 -7.34 -7.96
CA LEU A 60 8.51 -8.42 -8.88
C LEU A 60 7.03 -8.81 -8.74
N ILE A 61 6.51 -8.85 -7.51
CA ILE A 61 5.09 -9.12 -7.23
C ILE A 61 4.20 -7.97 -7.74
N GLN A 62 4.64 -6.72 -7.58
CA GLN A 62 3.95 -5.56 -8.17
C GLN A 62 3.89 -5.66 -9.70
N GLN A 63 4.98 -6.10 -10.35
CA GLN A 63 5.01 -6.32 -11.79
C GLN A 63 4.08 -7.46 -12.23
N SER A 64 4.02 -8.57 -11.50
CA SER A 64 3.11 -9.68 -11.82
C SER A 64 1.64 -9.26 -11.67
N TRP A 65 1.31 -8.52 -10.61
CA TRP A 65 -0.02 -7.94 -10.44
C TRP A 65 -0.39 -6.97 -11.58
N LYS A 66 0.50 -6.04 -11.95
CA LYS A 66 0.29 -5.12 -13.10
C LYS A 66 0.06 -5.89 -14.41
N ALA A 67 0.80 -6.98 -14.64
CA ALA A 67 0.63 -7.82 -15.82
C ALA A 67 -0.72 -8.56 -15.82
N ALA A 68 -1.16 -9.08 -14.66
CA ALA A 68 -2.48 -9.71 -14.50
C ALA A 68 -3.61 -8.70 -14.76
N GLN A 69 -3.48 -7.48 -14.25
CA GLN A 69 -4.45 -6.40 -14.48
C GLN A 69 -4.54 -6.06 -15.97
N ALA A 70 -3.39 -5.85 -16.64
CA ALA A 70 -3.36 -5.56 -18.07
C ALA A 70 -4.00 -6.67 -18.92
N ALA A 71 -3.87 -7.94 -18.50
CA ALA A 71 -4.52 -9.05 -19.18
C ALA A 71 -6.06 -9.00 -19.06
N VAL A 72 -6.59 -8.64 -17.89
CA VAL A 72 -8.04 -8.41 -17.69
C VAL A 72 -8.53 -7.27 -18.57
N ASP A 73 -7.80 -6.16 -18.61
CA ASP A 73 -8.17 -4.98 -19.41
C ASP A 73 -8.14 -5.28 -20.91
N LEU A 74 -7.14 -6.02 -21.39
CA LEU A 74 -7.08 -6.47 -22.76
C LEU A 74 -8.28 -7.36 -23.13
N ASN A 75 -8.64 -8.31 -22.27
CA ASN A 75 -9.80 -9.17 -22.49
C ASN A 75 -11.11 -8.35 -22.53
N ARG A 76 -11.25 -7.35 -21.65
CA ARG A 76 -12.39 -6.43 -21.63
C ARG A 76 -12.53 -5.67 -22.95
N ASN A 77 -11.43 -5.13 -23.46
CA ASN A 77 -11.40 -4.41 -24.74
C ASN A 77 -11.77 -5.32 -25.92
N GLN A 78 -11.29 -6.56 -25.94
CA GLN A 78 -11.65 -7.55 -26.96
C GLN A 78 -13.15 -7.87 -26.95
N LEU A 79 -13.74 -8.05 -25.76
CA LEU A 79 -15.17 -8.29 -25.61
C LEU A 79 -16.00 -7.11 -26.14
N GLN A 80 -15.59 -5.88 -25.85
CA GLN A 80 -16.26 -4.68 -26.36
C GLN A 80 -16.24 -4.60 -27.90
N GLN A 81 -15.09 -4.90 -28.51
CA GLN A 81 -14.95 -4.94 -29.97
C GLN A 81 -15.86 -6.01 -30.60
N MET A 82 -15.87 -7.23 -30.05
CA MET A 82 -16.72 -8.32 -30.54
C MET A 82 -18.22 -7.99 -30.42
N ASN A 83 -18.63 -7.37 -29.31
CA ASN A 83 -20.02 -6.93 -29.13
C ASN A 83 -20.42 -5.87 -30.17
N THR A 84 -19.52 -4.93 -30.47
CA THR A 84 -19.74 -3.92 -31.52
C THR A 84 -19.91 -4.58 -32.89
N GLN A 85 -19.04 -5.54 -33.23
CA GLN A 85 -19.11 -6.30 -34.48
C GLN A 85 -20.44 -7.07 -34.61
N VAL A 86 -20.92 -7.70 -33.53
CA VAL A 86 -22.24 -8.35 -33.52
C VAL A 86 -23.36 -7.34 -33.77
N GLY A 87 -23.28 -6.15 -33.18
CA GLY A 87 -24.22 -5.05 -33.45
C GLY A 87 -24.28 -4.67 -34.93
N GLU A 88 -23.12 -4.48 -35.56
CA GLU A 88 -23.01 -4.16 -36.99
C GLU A 88 -23.58 -5.27 -37.89
N LEU A 89 -23.26 -6.54 -37.59
CA LEU A 89 -23.80 -7.68 -38.34
C LEU A 89 -25.32 -7.78 -38.23
N ASN A 90 -25.90 -7.48 -37.06
CA ASN A 90 -27.36 -7.44 -36.89
C ASN A 90 -27.99 -6.31 -37.73
N LEU A 91 -27.37 -5.13 -37.79
CA LEU A 91 -27.84 -4.04 -38.64
C LEU A 91 -27.79 -4.41 -40.13
N GLN A 92 -26.75 -5.12 -40.56
CA GLN A 92 -26.66 -5.64 -41.93
C GLN A 92 -27.73 -6.71 -42.20
N LEU A 93 -27.95 -7.61 -41.25
CA LEU A 93 -28.96 -8.67 -41.36
C LEU A 93 -30.35 -8.07 -41.56
N ALA A 94 -30.70 -7.04 -40.78
CA ALA A 94 -31.99 -6.35 -40.90
C ALA A 94 -32.24 -5.75 -42.30
N ARG A 95 -31.18 -5.36 -43.05
CA ARG A 95 -31.30 -4.80 -44.40
C ARG A 95 -31.54 -5.86 -45.48
N VAL A 96 -31.07 -7.09 -45.27
CA VAL A 96 -31.16 -8.18 -46.27
C VAL A 96 -32.23 -9.21 -45.94
N ALA A 97 -32.76 -9.19 -44.72
CA ALA A 97 -33.81 -10.07 -44.26
C ALA A 97 -35.05 -9.94 -45.17
N GLY A 98 -35.56 -11.08 -45.64
CA GLY A 98 -36.71 -11.13 -46.56
C GLY A 98 -36.40 -10.75 -48.02
N VAL A 99 -35.21 -10.25 -48.33
CA VAL A 99 -34.80 -9.86 -49.69
C VAL A 99 -33.81 -10.85 -50.29
N ASN A 100 -32.80 -11.28 -49.52
CA ASN A 100 -31.77 -12.22 -49.99
C ASN A 100 -31.49 -13.32 -48.95
N VAL A 101 -32.03 -14.52 -49.21
CA VAL A 101 -31.93 -15.67 -48.31
C VAL A 101 -30.48 -16.14 -48.11
N GLN A 102 -29.66 -16.12 -49.16
CA GLN A 102 -28.26 -16.56 -49.06
C GLN A 102 -27.43 -15.59 -48.21
N ALA A 103 -27.59 -14.28 -48.42
CA ALA A 103 -26.93 -13.26 -47.62
C ALA A 103 -27.40 -13.30 -46.15
N ASN A 104 -28.71 -13.49 -45.93
CA ASN A 104 -29.30 -13.67 -44.60
C ASN A 104 -28.65 -14.84 -43.85
N ASN A 105 -28.60 -16.03 -44.45
CA ASN A 105 -28.04 -17.23 -43.82
C ASN A 105 -26.54 -17.06 -43.52
N ARG A 106 -25.79 -16.40 -44.40
CA ARG A 106 -24.37 -16.10 -44.15
C ARG A 106 -24.17 -15.16 -42.96
N LEU A 107 -24.97 -14.10 -42.85
CA LEU A 107 -24.89 -13.15 -41.73
C LEU A 107 -25.28 -13.81 -40.40
N VAL A 108 -26.32 -14.65 -40.39
CA VAL A 108 -26.69 -15.45 -39.22
C VAL A 108 -25.53 -16.34 -38.76
N GLY A 109 -24.86 -17.02 -39.69
CA GLY A 109 -23.68 -17.84 -39.38
C GLY A 109 -22.52 -17.04 -38.77
N LEU A 110 -22.25 -15.83 -39.29
CA LEU A 110 -21.22 -14.93 -38.74
C LEU A 110 -21.59 -14.43 -37.33
N ILE A 111 -22.86 -14.10 -37.10
CA ILE A 111 -23.35 -13.66 -35.79
C ILE A 111 -23.18 -14.78 -34.76
N GLU A 112 -23.57 -16.01 -35.09
CA GLU A 112 -23.42 -17.16 -34.17
C GLU A 112 -21.95 -17.50 -33.89
N ALA A 113 -21.08 -17.39 -34.89
CA ALA A 113 -19.63 -17.55 -34.70
C ALA A 113 -19.07 -16.48 -33.73
N ALA A 114 -19.42 -15.21 -33.93
CA ALA A 114 -18.99 -14.11 -33.05
C ALA A 114 -19.55 -14.27 -31.62
N ARG A 115 -20.84 -14.64 -31.47
CA ARG A 115 -21.45 -14.95 -30.16
C ARG A 115 -20.73 -16.09 -29.46
N SER A 116 -20.28 -17.12 -30.19
CA SER A 116 -19.49 -18.21 -29.63
C SER A 116 -18.14 -17.71 -29.09
N GLN A 117 -17.44 -16.86 -29.86
CA GLN A 117 -16.19 -16.23 -29.41
C GLN A 117 -16.38 -15.37 -28.16
N ILE A 118 -17.47 -14.58 -28.10
CA ILE A 118 -17.83 -13.79 -26.91
C ILE A 118 -17.99 -14.69 -25.68
N ARG A 119 -18.72 -15.81 -25.79
CA ARG A 119 -18.89 -16.76 -24.68
C ARG A 119 -17.54 -17.31 -24.18
N THR A 120 -16.64 -17.69 -25.10
CA THR A 120 -15.30 -18.15 -24.74
C THR A 120 -14.47 -17.06 -24.07
N ALA A 121 -14.50 -15.83 -24.59
CA ALA A 121 -13.78 -14.70 -24.02
C ALA A 121 -14.32 -14.31 -22.63
N MET A 122 -15.63 -14.43 -22.40
CA MET A 122 -16.24 -14.24 -21.07
C MET A 122 -15.79 -15.32 -20.07
N ALA A 123 -15.69 -16.59 -20.50
CA ALA A 123 -15.18 -17.65 -19.64
C ALA A 123 -13.70 -17.45 -19.27
N ASN A 124 -12.90 -16.93 -20.22
CA ASN A 124 -11.51 -16.54 -19.96
C ASN A 124 -11.42 -15.35 -18.99
N ARG A 125 -12.34 -14.39 -19.09
CA ARG A 125 -12.40 -13.24 -18.17
C ARG A 125 -12.48 -13.68 -16.72
N THR A 126 -13.33 -14.66 -16.40
CA THR A 126 -13.47 -15.19 -15.04
C THR A 126 -12.14 -15.71 -14.51
N LYS A 127 -11.40 -16.49 -15.32
CA LYS A 127 -10.07 -17.01 -14.94
C LYS A 127 -9.06 -15.90 -14.74
N LEU A 128 -9.07 -14.88 -15.61
CA LEU A 128 -8.18 -13.71 -15.48
C LEU A 128 -8.49 -12.91 -14.21
N GLN A 129 -9.77 -12.75 -13.85
CA GLN A 129 -10.18 -12.10 -12.60
C GLN A 129 -9.74 -12.90 -11.36
N GLU A 130 -9.87 -14.23 -11.38
CA GLU A 130 -9.35 -15.09 -10.30
C GLU A 130 -7.83 -14.96 -10.14
N GLN A 131 -7.09 -14.93 -11.27
CA GLN A 131 -5.64 -14.72 -11.27
C GLN A 131 -5.26 -13.33 -10.73
N LEU A 132 -5.96 -12.29 -11.17
CA LEU A 132 -5.76 -10.92 -10.67
C LEU A 132 -5.99 -10.84 -9.16
N ALA A 133 -7.06 -11.46 -8.66
CA ALA A 133 -7.34 -11.51 -7.22
C ALA A 133 -6.25 -12.26 -6.44
N ALA A 134 -5.73 -13.37 -6.98
CA ALA A 134 -4.64 -14.13 -6.38
C ALA A 134 -3.33 -13.34 -6.33
N GLU A 135 -2.94 -12.67 -7.43
CA GLU A 135 -1.77 -11.79 -7.47
C GLU A 135 -1.92 -10.59 -6.54
N ARG A 136 -3.13 -10.05 -6.41
CA ARG A 136 -3.42 -8.96 -5.47
C ARG A 136 -3.24 -9.40 -4.02
N SER A 137 -3.73 -10.58 -3.66
CA SER A 137 -3.56 -11.13 -2.31
C SER A 137 -2.08 -11.29 -1.95
N LYS A 138 -1.26 -11.80 -2.90
CA LYS A 138 0.20 -11.88 -2.73
C LYS A 138 0.84 -10.51 -2.54
N LEU A 139 0.42 -9.52 -3.33
CA LEU A 139 0.92 -8.15 -3.23
C LEU A 139 0.64 -7.55 -1.85
N THR A 140 -0.63 -7.59 -1.40
CA THR A 140 -1.01 -7.04 -0.09
C THR A 140 -0.27 -7.76 1.05
N ALA A 141 -0.07 -9.07 0.97
CA ALA A 141 0.71 -9.81 1.96
C ALA A 141 2.17 -9.37 2.00
N ALA A 142 2.82 -9.24 0.84
CA ALA A 142 4.21 -8.80 0.72
C ALA A 142 4.40 -7.34 1.18
N GLU A 143 3.47 -6.44 0.85
CA GLU A 143 3.47 -5.05 1.33
C GLU A 143 3.36 -4.99 2.86
N THR A 144 2.52 -5.84 3.43
CA THR A 144 2.34 -5.93 4.90
C THR A 144 3.61 -6.44 5.57
N GLU A 145 4.17 -7.56 5.11
CA GLU A 145 5.40 -8.13 5.68
C GLU A 145 6.58 -7.15 5.58
N TYR A 146 6.72 -6.48 4.42
CA TYR A 146 7.72 -5.45 4.23
C TYR A 146 7.56 -4.32 5.24
N ALA A 147 6.36 -3.77 5.36
CA ALA A 147 6.09 -2.66 6.27
C ALA A 147 6.29 -3.03 7.75
N GLU A 148 5.83 -4.20 8.17
CA GLU A 148 6.06 -4.73 9.52
C GLU A 148 7.56 -4.87 9.81
N THR A 149 8.34 -5.35 8.84
CA THR A 149 9.79 -5.45 8.98
C THR A 149 10.44 -4.07 9.15
N VAL A 150 10.01 -3.05 8.40
CA VAL A 150 10.52 -1.68 8.56
C VAL A 150 10.18 -1.10 9.93
N LEU A 151 8.94 -1.27 10.39
CA LEU A 151 8.50 -0.81 11.71
C LEU A 151 9.28 -1.51 12.85
N ALA A 152 9.55 -2.81 12.70
CA ALA A 152 10.38 -3.55 13.64
C ALA A 152 11.82 -3.02 13.68
N ILE A 153 12.42 -2.77 12.52
CA ILE A 153 13.76 -2.16 12.41
C ILE A 153 13.78 -0.78 13.08
N ARG A 154 12.74 0.05 12.90
CA ARG A 154 12.65 1.36 13.57
C ARG A 154 12.56 1.22 15.09
N SER A 155 11.73 0.30 15.58
CA SER A 155 11.63 0.00 17.01
C SER A 155 12.99 -0.39 17.61
N ASP A 156 13.73 -1.27 16.93
CA ASP A 156 15.04 -1.71 17.40
C ASP A 156 16.11 -0.61 17.29
N TYR A 157 16.01 0.23 16.27
CA TYR A 157 16.83 1.44 16.15
C TYR A 157 16.62 2.40 17.33
N GLU A 158 15.38 2.68 17.72
CA GLU A 158 15.09 3.56 18.87
C GLU A 158 15.61 2.98 20.18
N LYS A 159 15.44 1.68 20.42
CA LYS A 159 16.02 1.00 21.59
C LYS A 159 17.53 1.12 21.62
N LEU A 160 18.19 0.92 20.47
CA LEU A 160 19.64 1.06 20.36
C LEU A 160 20.09 2.51 20.58
N HIS A 161 19.38 3.47 19.98
CA HIS A 161 19.65 4.90 20.14
C HIS A 161 19.54 5.30 21.61
N HIS A 162 18.50 4.85 22.32
CA HIS A 162 18.32 5.09 23.74
C HIS A 162 19.45 4.46 24.57
N SER A 163 19.75 3.17 24.35
CA SER A 163 20.84 2.48 25.06
C SER A 163 22.19 3.16 24.88
N ILE A 164 22.53 3.59 23.65
CA ILE A 164 23.78 4.33 23.41
C ILE A 164 23.75 5.68 24.11
N SER A 165 22.61 6.39 24.10
CA SER A 165 22.47 7.68 24.78
C SER A 165 22.73 7.54 26.29
N GLU A 166 22.18 6.51 26.94
CA GLU A 166 22.45 6.20 28.34
C GLU A 166 23.93 5.87 28.59
N SER A 167 24.53 5.02 27.73
CA SER A 167 25.95 4.67 27.82
C SER A 167 26.86 5.90 27.73
N LEU A 168 26.54 6.87 26.87
CA LEU A 168 27.30 8.11 26.70
C LEU A 168 27.17 9.08 27.89
N GLN A 169 26.13 8.93 28.72
CA GLN A 169 25.94 9.73 29.93
C GLN A 169 26.73 9.20 31.15
N LYS A 170 27.18 7.95 31.11
CA LYS A 170 27.99 7.35 32.19
C LYS A 170 29.35 8.06 32.30
N LYS A 171 29.77 8.37 33.53
CA LYS A 171 31.00 9.12 33.81
C LYS A 171 32.24 8.40 33.28
N GLU A 172 32.29 7.09 33.47
CA GLU A 172 33.38 6.22 33.03
C GLU A 172 33.53 6.26 31.52
N THR A 173 32.41 6.20 30.78
CA THR A 173 32.39 6.32 29.32
C THR A 173 32.89 7.67 28.86
N GLN A 174 32.45 8.77 29.49
CA GLN A 174 32.91 10.12 29.15
C GLN A 174 34.42 10.29 29.35
N ILE A 175 34.97 9.72 30.42
CA ILE A 175 36.42 9.71 30.67
C ILE A 175 37.12 8.91 29.55
N ALA A 176 36.63 7.71 29.23
CA ALA A 176 37.20 6.89 28.18
C ALA A 176 37.15 7.58 26.81
N LEU A 177 36.06 8.28 26.48
CA LEU A 177 35.91 9.05 25.24
C LEU A 177 36.89 10.23 25.18
N ARG A 178 37.17 10.92 26.29
CA ARG A 178 38.19 11.97 26.35
C ARG A 178 39.59 11.42 26.05
N VAL A 179 39.91 10.25 26.59
CA VAL A 179 41.15 9.54 26.28
C VAL A 179 41.22 9.24 24.77
N MET A 180 40.13 8.74 24.17
CA MET A 180 40.10 8.49 22.72
C MET A 180 40.25 9.77 21.88
N ALA A 181 39.59 10.86 22.27
CA ALA A 181 39.67 12.13 21.57
C ALA A 181 41.10 12.70 21.57
N THR A 182 41.78 12.61 22.71
CA THR A 182 43.15 13.12 22.89
C THR A 182 44.18 12.28 22.12
N ASN A 183 44.02 10.95 22.11
CA ASN A 183 45.00 10.04 21.52
C ASN A 183 44.78 9.78 20.02
N PHE A 184 43.54 9.81 19.55
CA PHE A 184 43.15 9.40 18.20
C PHE A 184 42.37 10.46 17.42
N GLU A 185 42.22 11.67 17.96
CA GLU A 185 41.51 12.78 17.31
C GLU A 185 40.04 12.43 17.00
N THR A 186 39.41 11.60 17.83
CA THR A 186 37.96 11.36 17.75
C THR A 186 37.18 12.59 18.19
N PRO A 187 35.91 12.77 17.77
CA PRO A 187 35.09 13.90 18.21
C PRO A 187 34.99 14.00 19.74
N SER A 188 35.15 15.22 20.27
CA SER A 188 35.08 15.50 21.71
C SER A 188 33.66 15.44 22.26
N GLU A 189 32.67 15.72 21.41
CA GLU A 189 31.25 15.59 21.71
C GLU A 189 30.65 14.53 20.79
N LEU A 190 30.07 13.50 21.40
CA LEU A 190 29.41 12.39 20.71
C LEU A 190 27.98 12.28 21.20
N SER A 191 27.08 12.02 20.26
CA SER A 191 25.69 11.67 20.52
C SER A 191 25.37 10.33 19.86
N ALA A 192 24.32 9.66 20.34
CA ALA A 192 23.82 8.45 19.70
C ALA A 192 23.45 8.69 18.23
N ALA A 193 22.80 9.83 17.93
CA ALA A 193 22.49 10.26 16.57
C ALA A 193 23.72 10.37 15.67
N MET A 194 24.87 10.88 16.17
CA MET A 194 26.10 10.93 15.38
C MET A 194 26.67 9.53 15.09
N ILE A 195 26.65 8.64 16.09
CA ILE A 195 27.16 7.26 15.96
C ILE A 195 26.28 6.44 15.00
N LEU A 196 24.97 6.64 15.04
CA LEU A 196 23.98 5.86 14.30
C LEU A 196 23.57 6.49 12.95
N ARG A 197 24.09 7.68 12.62
CA ARG A 197 23.70 8.47 11.43
C ARG A 197 23.62 7.69 10.12
N SER A 198 24.53 6.75 9.89
CA SER A 198 24.57 5.97 8.65
C SER A 198 23.40 4.97 8.56
N ILE A 199 22.97 4.43 9.70
CA ILE A 199 21.84 3.51 9.81
C ILE A 199 20.55 4.29 9.71
N ASP A 200 20.45 5.41 10.43
CA ASP A 200 19.30 6.32 10.41
C ASP A 200 18.97 6.76 8.97
N LYS A 201 19.96 7.28 8.25
CA LYS A 201 19.79 7.69 6.83
C LYS A 201 19.34 6.56 5.91
N ARG A 202 19.74 5.31 6.19
CA ARG A 202 19.32 4.15 5.40
C ARG A 202 17.87 3.79 5.73
N LEU A 203 17.49 3.89 7.00
CA LEU A 203 16.14 3.63 7.48
C LEU A 203 15.15 4.70 6.98
N GLU A 204 15.49 5.99 7.12
CA GLU A 204 14.68 7.11 6.62
C GLU A 204 14.32 6.96 5.13
N ARG A 205 15.28 6.52 4.31
CA ARG A 205 15.04 6.30 2.87
C ARG A 205 13.98 5.23 2.63
N VAL A 206 14.00 4.16 3.41
CA VAL A 206 13.06 3.06 3.29
C VAL A 206 11.70 3.44 3.88
N GLU A 207 11.69 4.18 4.99
CA GLU A 207 10.46 4.69 5.60
C GLU A 207 9.70 5.65 4.65
N GLN A 208 10.42 6.43 3.83
CA GLN A 208 9.80 7.28 2.80
C GLN A 208 9.03 6.49 1.74
N GLU A 209 9.37 5.22 1.54
CA GLU A 209 8.63 4.34 0.64
C GLU A 209 7.36 3.78 1.30
N ILE A 210 7.23 3.86 2.62
CA ILE A 210 6.03 3.42 3.33
C ILE A 210 5.11 4.61 3.52
N PHE A 211 3.97 4.56 2.85
CA PHE A 211 2.94 5.54 3.02
C PHE A 211 1.91 5.01 4.03
N ARG A 212 1.82 5.66 5.19
CA ARG A 212 0.87 5.32 6.27
C ARG A 212 0.16 6.59 6.72
N GLU A 213 -1.17 6.54 6.80
CA GLU A 213 -1.99 7.64 7.31
C GLU A 213 -3.05 7.07 8.26
N SER A 214 -3.33 7.79 9.34
CA SER A 214 -4.47 7.52 10.21
C SER A 214 -5.53 8.57 9.95
N ILE A 215 -6.68 8.12 9.45
CA ILE A 215 -7.77 8.99 8.99
C ILE A 215 -8.89 8.93 10.03
N PRO A 216 -9.36 10.08 10.55
CA PRO A 216 -10.45 10.10 11.52
C PRO A 216 -11.76 9.61 10.89
N LEU A 217 -12.49 8.81 11.66
CA LEU A 217 -13.81 8.30 11.33
C LEU A 217 -14.87 9.09 12.10
N THR A 218 -16.00 9.35 11.44
CA THR A 218 -17.16 10.00 12.07
C THR A 218 -18.17 8.94 12.49
N PRO A 219 -18.81 9.06 13.66
CA PRO A 219 -19.88 8.14 14.06
C PRO A 219 -21.07 8.26 13.10
N GLY A 220 -21.54 7.12 12.58
CA GLY A 220 -22.76 7.01 11.81
C GLY A 220 -23.93 6.50 12.66
N SER A 221 -25.02 6.13 11.98
CA SER A 221 -26.20 5.57 12.65
C SER A 221 -25.90 4.18 13.24
N GLY A 222 -26.46 3.87 14.41
CA GLY A 222 -26.34 2.53 15.01
C GLY A 222 -24.94 2.11 15.46
N GLY A 223 -23.99 3.04 15.62
CA GLY A 223 -22.61 2.72 16.02
C GLY A 223 -21.67 2.39 14.86
N SER A 224 -22.14 2.58 13.63
CA SER A 224 -21.29 2.51 12.44
C SER A 224 -20.23 3.61 12.43
N LEU A 225 -19.14 3.40 11.69
CA LEU A 225 -18.08 4.37 11.50
C LEU A 225 -18.02 4.76 10.04
N GLY A 226 -18.13 6.04 9.77
CA GLY A 226 -18.10 6.60 8.43
C GLY A 226 -16.84 7.40 8.15
N VAL A 227 -16.56 7.60 6.88
CA VAL A 227 -15.42 8.38 6.38
C VAL A 227 -15.82 9.18 5.14
N THR A 228 -15.15 10.30 4.91
CA THR A 228 -15.34 11.05 3.65
C THR A 228 -14.50 10.41 2.56
N VAL A 229 -15.18 9.96 1.50
CA VAL A 229 -14.60 9.29 0.34
C VAL A 229 -14.77 10.18 -0.88
N VAL A 230 -13.73 10.35 -1.68
CA VAL A 230 -13.81 11.06 -2.97
C VAL A 230 -13.95 10.02 -4.07
N VAL A 231 -15.07 10.03 -4.79
CA VAL A 231 -15.31 9.19 -5.97
C VAL A 231 -15.20 10.07 -7.21
N GLY A 232 -14.22 9.77 -8.06
CA GLY A 232 -13.81 10.67 -9.14
C GLY A 232 -13.32 12.01 -8.58
N SER A 233 -14.13 13.06 -8.74
CA SER A 233 -13.84 14.42 -8.23
C SER A 233 -14.79 14.89 -7.13
N LYS A 234 -15.75 14.06 -6.71
CA LYS A 234 -16.82 14.46 -5.79
C LYS A 234 -16.71 13.72 -4.46
N PRO A 235 -16.78 14.44 -3.31
CA PRO A 235 -16.82 13.80 -2.01
C PRO A 235 -18.21 13.22 -1.71
N THR A 236 -18.24 12.09 -1.01
CA THR A 236 -19.43 11.49 -0.40
C THR A 236 -19.05 10.89 0.93
N HIS A 237 -20.01 10.85 1.86
CA HIS A 237 -19.85 10.09 3.08
C HIS A 237 -20.13 8.61 2.81
N MET A 238 -19.31 7.71 3.37
CA MET A 238 -19.54 6.26 3.30
C MET A 238 -19.27 5.62 4.67
N ILE A 239 -20.03 4.59 5.00
CA ILE A 239 -19.78 3.73 6.16
C ILE A 239 -18.68 2.72 5.81
N VAL A 240 -17.69 2.59 6.67
CA VAL A 240 -16.63 1.58 6.53
C VAL A 240 -17.20 0.22 6.90
N ASP A 241 -17.24 -0.70 5.93
CA ASP A 241 -17.82 -2.04 6.11
C ASP A 241 -16.91 -3.10 5.48
N SER A 242 -16.03 -3.69 6.28
CA SER A 242 -15.16 -4.79 5.85
C SER A 242 -15.91 -6.11 5.61
N GLY A 243 -17.19 -6.20 6.02
CA GLY A 243 -18.07 -7.33 5.71
C GLY A 243 -18.69 -7.22 4.31
N ALA A 244 -18.79 -6.01 3.76
CA ALA A 244 -19.27 -5.80 2.39
C ALA A 244 -18.19 -6.16 1.37
N SER A 245 -18.52 -7.02 0.40
CA SER A 245 -17.58 -7.40 -0.67
C SER A 245 -17.33 -6.26 -1.66
N LEU A 246 -18.34 -5.44 -1.93
CA LEU A 246 -18.30 -4.34 -2.90
C LEU A 246 -18.58 -2.99 -2.23
N VAL A 247 -18.02 -1.92 -2.79
CA VAL A 247 -18.49 -0.56 -2.55
C VAL A 247 -19.95 -0.51 -3.01
N THR A 248 -20.84 -0.09 -2.12
CA THR A 248 -22.27 -0.12 -2.39
C THR A 248 -22.80 1.31 -2.34
N LEU A 249 -23.46 1.74 -3.41
CA LEU A 249 -24.00 3.09 -3.54
C LEU A 249 -25.51 3.03 -3.80
N PRO A 250 -26.33 3.81 -3.07
CA PRO A 250 -27.70 4.05 -3.47
C PRO A 250 -27.77 4.72 -4.84
N ALA A 251 -28.83 4.45 -5.61
CA ALA A 251 -29.05 5.11 -6.91
C ALA A 251 -28.98 6.65 -6.82
N LYS A 252 -29.50 7.25 -5.75
CA LYS A 252 -29.46 8.70 -5.51
C LYS A 252 -28.01 9.21 -5.42
N THR A 253 -27.19 8.57 -4.59
CA THR A 253 -25.77 8.93 -4.44
C THR A 253 -24.99 8.72 -5.74
N ALA A 254 -25.30 7.67 -6.50
CA ALA A 254 -24.69 7.44 -7.80
C ALA A 254 -24.95 8.61 -8.77
N VAL A 255 -26.19 9.12 -8.81
CA VAL A 255 -26.56 10.30 -9.61
C VAL A 255 -25.83 11.56 -9.11
N GLU A 256 -25.78 11.81 -7.80
CA GLU A 256 -25.08 12.95 -7.21
C GLU A 256 -23.58 12.93 -7.55
N LEU A 257 -22.97 11.75 -7.53
CA LEU A 257 -21.59 11.52 -7.92
C LEU A 257 -21.36 11.57 -9.44
N GLY A 258 -22.42 11.58 -10.25
CA GLY A 258 -22.33 11.57 -11.72
C GLY A 258 -21.86 10.23 -12.28
N ILE A 259 -22.18 9.13 -11.60
CA ILE A 259 -21.85 7.77 -12.05
C ILE A 259 -22.91 7.32 -13.05
N GLU A 260 -22.50 7.07 -14.29
CA GLU A 260 -23.36 6.49 -15.31
C GLU A 260 -23.50 4.98 -15.08
N VAL A 261 -24.74 4.51 -15.06
CA VAL A 261 -25.06 3.09 -14.95
C VAL A 261 -25.54 2.60 -16.32
N PRO A 262 -24.74 1.83 -17.06
CA PRO A 262 -25.14 1.32 -18.37
C PRO A 262 -26.45 0.53 -18.29
N VAL A 263 -27.26 0.58 -19.35
CA VAL A 263 -28.54 -0.14 -19.40
C VAL A 263 -28.31 -1.64 -19.33
N GLU A 264 -27.24 -2.09 -19.99
CA GLU A 264 -26.70 -3.44 -20.04
C GLU A 264 -25.79 -3.81 -18.86
N ALA A 265 -25.68 -2.95 -17.84
CA ALA A 265 -24.92 -3.28 -16.63
C ALA A 265 -25.44 -4.59 -16.02
N ARG A 266 -24.50 -5.45 -15.62
CA ARG A 266 -24.84 -6.76 -15.06
C ARG A 266 -25.64 -6.57 -13.78
N GLN A 267 -26.84 -7.14 -13.74
CA GLN A 267 -27.63 -7.23 -12.53
C GLN A 267 -26.97 -8.23 -11.57
N VAL A 268 -26.82 -7.81 -10.33
CA VAL A 268 -26.26 -8.61 -9.23
C VAL A 268 -27.25 -8.64 -8.08
N MET A 269 -27.23 -9.72 -7.33
CA MET A 269 -28.02 -9.88 -6.11
C MET A 269 -27.05 -9.82 -4.94
N LEU A 270 -27.22 -8.83 -4.07
CA LEU A 270 -26.42 -8.63 -2.88
C LEU A 270 -27.18 -9.17 -1.69
N GLN A 271 -26.49 -9.95 -0.85
CA GLN A 271 -27.00 -10.35 0.45
C GLN A 271 -26.55 -9.32 1.49
N MET A 272 -27.52 -8.70 2.16
CA MET A 272 -27.30 -7.73 3.22
C MET A 272 -27.00 -8.45 4.54
N ALA A 273 -26.40 -7.73 5.50
CA ALA A 273 -26.08 -8.28 6.82
C ALA A 273 -27.31 -8.81 7.59
N ASP A 274 -28.50 -8.29 7.31
CA ASP A 274 -29.77 -8.75 7.88
C ASP A 274 -30.40 -9.94 7.14
N GLY A 275 -29.70 -10.51 6.17
CA GLY A 275 -30.14 -11.67 5.37
C GLY A 275 -31.06 -11.33 4.20
N ARG A 276 -31.47 -10.07 4.02
CA ARG A 276 -32.24 -9.65 2.84
C ARG A 276 -31.37 -9.69 1.59
N THR A 277 -32.00 -9.99 0.45
CA THR A 277 -31.34 -9.92 -0.85
C THR A 277 -31.86 -8.72 -1.63
N ILE A 278 -30.95 -7.83 -2.05
CA ILE A 278 -31.27 -6.61 -2.79
C ILE A 278 -30.66 -6.72 -4.18
N SER A 279 -31.40 -6.26 -5.20
CA SER A 279 -30.88 -6.17 -6.56
C SER A 279 -30.09 -4.88 -6.77
N ALA A 280 -28.99 -5.01 -7.51
CA ALA A 280 -28.10 -3.92 -7.83
C ALA A 280 -27.50 -4.10 -9.23
N ARG A 281 -26.89 -3.03 -9.75
CA ARG A 281 -26.14 -3.05 -11.01
C ARG A 281 -24.65 -2.88 -10.74
N ALA A 282 -23.84 -3.79 -11.25
CA ALA A 282 -22.39 -3.72 -11.11
C ALA A 282 -21.80 -2.65 -12.04
N VAL A 283 -20.98 -1.76 -11.48
CA VAL A 283 -20.24 -0.71 -12.17
C VAL A 283 -18.77 -0.72 -11.74
N VAL A 284 -17.92 -0.02 -12.47
CA VAL A 284 -16.52 0.19 -12.08
C VAL A 284 -16.29 1.68 -11.90
N LEU A 285 -15.87 2.07 -10.71
CA LEU A 285 -15.50 3.43 -10.36
C LEU A 285 -14.07 3.67 -10.84
N PRO A 286 -13.82 4.67 -11.69
CA PRO A 286 -12.47 4.91 -12.23
C PRO A 286 -11.44 5.20 -11.13
N ARG A 287 -11.85 5.93 -10.09
CA ARG A 287 -10.97 6.41 -9.02
C ARG A 287 -11.79 6.61 -7.74
N VAL A 288 -11.29 6.05 -6.64
CA VAL A 288 -11.85 6.21 -5.29
C VAL A 288 -10.70 6.57 -4.35
N ARG A 289 -10.89 7.55 -3.47
CA ARG A 289 -9.83 8.06 -2.60
C ARG A 289 -10.32 8.39 -1.19
N ILE A 290 -9.47 8.13 -0.20
CA ILE A 290 -9.64 8.55 1.20
C ILE A 290 -8.29 9.07 1.69
N GLY A 291 -8.22 10.31 2.19
CA GLY A 291 -6.94 10.94 2.49
C GLY A 291 -6.05 10.98 1.23
N GLU A 292 -4.81 10.52 1.36
CA GLU A 292 -3.88 10.36 0.22
C GLU A 292 -3.90 8.95 -0.41
N PHE A 293 -4.78 8.07 0.06
CA PHE A 293 -4.91 6.68 -0.40
C PHE A 293 -5.95 6.54 -1.51
N GLU A 294 -5.49 6.03 -2.65
CA GLU A 294 -6.29 5.99 -3.88
C GLU A 294 -6.23 4.64 -4.57
N ALA A 295 -7.41 4.18 -4.99
CA ALA A 295 -7.61 2.97 -5.77
C ALA A 295 -8.29 3.32 -7.09
N GLU A 296 -7.78 2.77 -8.18
CA GLU A 296 -8.38 2.86 -9.50
C GLU A 296 -9.18 1.60 -9.83
N ASN A 297 -10.15 1.74 -10.73
CA ASN A 297 -10.96 0.64 -11.24
C ASN A 297 -11.66 -0.19 -10.14
N VAL A 298 -12.23 0.49 -9.15
CA VAL A 298 -12.89 -0.13 -8.00
C VAL A 298 -14.26 -0.65 -8.39
N GLU A 299 -14.52 -1.95 -8.21
CA GLU A 299 -15.85 -2.51 -8.43
C GLU A 299 -16.85 -1.98 -7.41
N ALA A 300 -18.01 -1.53 -7.90
CA ALA A 300 -19.09 -1.05 -7.06
C ALA A 300 -20.44 -1.61 -7.52
N ALA A 301 -21.40 -1.63 -6.60
CA ALA A 301 -22.77 -2.01 -6.88
C ALA A 301 -23.70 -0.82 -6.61
N ILE A 302 -24.48 -0.45 -7.62
CA ILE A 302 -25.51 0.59 -7.51
C ILE A 302 -26.83 -0.09 -7.16
N LEU A 303 -27.35 0.18 -5.97
CA LEU A 303 -28.61 -0.38 -5.48
C LEU A 303 -29.79 0.16 -6.30
N ASP A 304 -30.75 -0.71 -6.61
CA ASP A 304 -31.99 -0.29 -7.28
C ASP A 304 -32.80 0.68 -6.41
N SER A 305 -33.65 1.49 -7.06
CA SER A 305 -34.34 2.66 -6.49
C SER A 305 -35.23 2.39 -5.26
N ILE A 306 -35.52 1.12 -4.95
CA ILE A 306 -36.27 0.69 -3.77
C ILE A 306 -35.46 0.86 -2.48
N ALA A 307 -34.12 0.93 -2.57
CA ALA A 307 -33.20 1.15 -1.44
C ALA A 307 -32.60 2.56 -1.46
N THR A 308 -33.43 3.58 -1.67
CA THR A 308 -33.01 4.98 -1.89
C THR A 308 -32.36 5.64 -0.66
N ASP A 309 -32.69 5.17 0.54
CA ASP A 309 -32.24 5.72 1.82
C ASP A 309 -31.12 4.88 2.49
N ALA A 310 -30.56 3.89 1.80
CA ALA A 310 -29.44 3.13 2.34
C ALA A 310 -28.20 4.04 2.50
N GLU A 311 -27.39 3.81 3.53
CA GLU A 311 -26.10 4.50 3.65
C GLU A 311 -25.11 3.92 2.63
N PRO A 312 -24.33 4.76 1.90
CA PRO A 312 -23.25 4.28 1.06
C PRO A 312 -22.23 3.47 1.87
N LEU A 313 -21.80 2.31 1.37
CA LEU A 313 -20.84 1.44 2.05
C LEU A 313 -19.50 1.42 1.31
N LEU A 314 -18.43 1.58 2.07
CA LEU A 314 -17.05 1.39 1.64
C LEU A 314 -16.63 -0.06 1.93
N GLY A 315 -16.81 -0.92 0.94
CA GLY A 315 -16.53 -2.36 1.04
C GLY A 315 -15.10 -2.77 0.68
N MET A 316 -14.87 -4.08 0.75
CA MET A 316 -13.59 -4.74 0.47
C MET A 316 -13.07 -4.48 -0.95
N SER A 317 -13.93 -4.28 -1.95
CA SER A 317 -13.50 -3.87 -3.30
C SER A 317 -12.60 -2.63 -3.32
N PHE A 318 -12.71 -1.71 -2.34
CA PHE A 318 -11.78 -0.62 -2.12
C PHE A 318 -10.74 -0.97 -1.06
N LEU A 319 -11.18 -1.45 0.12
CA LEU A 319 -10.30 -1.64 1.27
C LEU A 319 -9.16 -2.63 1.00
N GLN A 320 -9.37 -3.63 0.15
CA GLN A 320 -8.34 -4.60 -0.24
C GLN A 320 -7.16 -4.00 -1.04
N HIS A 321 -7.28 -2.74 -1.49
CA HIS A 321 -6.19 -2.01 -2.12
C HIS A 321 -5.12 -1.57 -1.12
N PHE A 322 -5.38 -1.68 0.18
CA PHE A 322 -4.47 -1.24 1.23
C PHE A 322 -4.44 -2.24 2.38
N LYS A 323 -3.36 -2.21 3.16
CA LYS A 323 -3.43 -2.73 4.53
C LYS A 323 -4.21 -1.71 5.35
N PHE A 324 -5.21 -2.17 6.10
CA PHE A 324 -5.99 -1.29 6.96
C PHE A 324 -6.20 -1.87 8.34
N GLU A 325 -6.37 -0.97 9.31
CA GLU A 325 -6.75 -1.26 10.69
C GLU A 325 -7.77 -0.23 11.14
N ILE A 326 -8.87 -0.70 11.74
CA ILE A 326 -9.93 0.16 12.26
C ILE A 326 -9.82 0.14 13.78
N ASP A 327 -9.54 1.30 14.37
CA ASP A 327 -9.61 1.50 15.82
C ASP A 327 -10.96 2.14 16.15
N ALA A 328 -11.88 1.35 16.67
CA ALA A 328 -13.21 1.82 17.05
C ALA A 328 -13.19 2.71 18.30
N SER A 329 -12.18 2.59 19.16
CA SER A 329 -12.05 3.39 20.39
C SER A 329 -11.57 4.81 20.09
N GLU A 330 -10.53 4.92 19.26
CA GLU A 330 -9.99 6.18 18.79
C GLU A 330 -10.76 6.75 17.58
N LYS A 331 -11.68 5.96 17.00
CA LYS A 331 -12.46 6.27 15.79
C LYS A 331 -11.54 6.67 14.65
N THR A 332 -10.60 5.79 14.31
CA THR A 332 -9.67 6.00 13.20
C THR A 332 -9.60 4.78 12.29
N ILE A 333 -9.30 5.01 11.01
CA ILE A 333 -8.82 3.98 10.10
C ILE A 333 -7.38 4.30 9.73
N THR A 334 -6.47 3.38 10.05
CA THR A 334 -5.09 3.45 9.56
C THR A 334 -5.03 2.74 8.23
N LEU A 335 -4.51 3.41 7.20
CA LEU A 335 -4.21 2.83 5.89
C LEU A 335 -2.69 2.78 5.71
N LEU A 336 -2.22 1.71 5.07
CA LEU A 336 -0.82 1.51 4.74
C LEU A 336 -0.67 0.96 3.32
N ARG A 337 0.27 1.53 2.58
CA ARG A 337 0.75 1.05 1.29
C ARG A 337 2.25 1.24 1.20
N VAL A 338 2.90 0.43 0.39
CA VAL A 338 4.30 0.65 0.00
C VAL A 338 4.28 1.29 -1.38
N ALA A 339 5.01 2.40 -1.54
CA ALA A 339 5.14 3.08 -2.82
C ALA A 339 5.64 2.10 -3.89
N ALA A 340 4.98 2.12 -5.04
CA ALA A 340 5.53 1.52 -6.25
C ALA A 340 6.30 2.63 -6.97
N ASP A 341 7.59 2.41 -7.22
CA ASP A 341 8.42 3.27 -8.10
C ASP A 341 7.74 3.57 -9.44
#